data_AF-A0A1E4EKK3-F1
#
_entry.id   AF-A0A1E4EKK3-F1
#
_cell.length_a   1.000
_cell.length_b   1.000
_cell.length_c   1.000
_cell.angle_alpha   90.00
_cell.angle_beta   90.00
_cell.angle_gamma   90.00
#
_symmetry.space_group_name_H-M   'P 1'
#
loop_
_entity.id
_entity.type
_entity.pdbx_description
1 polymer ?
#
loop_
_entity_poly.entity_id
_entity_poly.type
_entity_poly.pdbx_seq_one_letter_code
_entity_poly.pdbx_strand_id
1 'polypeptide(L)'
;MKWTSLLLALSLLSPVLCESVAQREERENAKWVEEIRRYARSQPEKVRQALEQIVLDGLAMGQLSQHKEHDTLQASLSKIDRARVQPDGAVERERLDSPVSNFGEVIPGKVYRGGQPSPEALRWLKDQGVGTVIVLREPGVEETNYPNWSRQDYLKAIQELGMNPVEFTIRDHTVPTPEQISQFLEKLNQAQAPVYFHCSAGVGRTGIMAGLYERSLGVSAEEALQHSKRFQLSPALVPDHALQASFLANYPLPGHSETSQLTWGVPGAPNPVQIGLNAGRGVVVRSRLKMDLKDPEPTLRRLAEVLITGELVCLEFTDPNQINVFASLARVLPVGQKMGSLRLGDNLTVEDLERARRLLGPVPFEVVLTGEMTPARMAQLEGHCQIVDLGVNPPESVLEEMAKHGLYAHLRPDTKLPLKHYEAVGIGFLTD
;
A
#
# COMPACT_ATOMS: atom_id res chain seq x y z
N MET A 1 -32.33 -24.29 2.46
CA MET A 1 -32.80 -24.16 3.87
C MET A 1 -31.59 -24.41 4.77
N LYS A 2 -31.07 -23.50 5.60
CA LYS A 2 -31.51 -22.19 6.11
C LYS A 2 -30.23 -21.37 6.42
N TRP A 3 -29.95 -20.32 5.64
CA TRP A 3 -29.00 -19.25 6.03
C TRP A 3 -29.63 -18.28 7.06
N THR A 4 -30.93 -18.44 7.33
CA THR A 4 -31.69 -17.64 8.31
C THR A 4 -31.42 -18.01 9.76
N SER A 5 -30.77 -19.14 10.04
CA SER A 5 -30.53 -19.61 11.42
C SER A 5 -29.28 -19.02 12.08
N LEU A 6 -28.28 -18.57 11.30
CA LEU A 6 -27.04 -18.03 11.85
C LEU A 6 -27.22 -16.57 12.32
N LEU A 7 -28.10 -15.82 11.65
CA LEU A 7 -28.47 -14.44 12.03
C LEU A 7 -29.31 -14.36 13.31
N LEU A 8 -30.05 -15.43 13.65
CA LEU A 8 -30.84 -15.49 14.90
C LEU A 8 -30.01 -15.91 16.13
N ALA A 9 -28.85 -16.55 15.95
CA ALA A 9 -27.99 -16.97 17.06
C ALA A 9 -27.09 -15.83 17.58
N LEU A 10 -26.80 -14.84 16.74
CA LEU A 10 -26.02 -13.65 17.10
C LEU A 10 -26.84 -12.54 17.80
N SER A 11 -28.17 -12.65 17.85
CA SER A 11 -29.05 -11.64 18.46
C SER A 11 -29.33 -11.84 19.96
N LEU A 12 -28.73 -12.86 20.60
CA LEU A 12 -29.06 -13.25 21.97
C LEU A 12 -27.90 -13.16 22.98
N LEU A 13 -26.80 -12.47 22.64
CA LEU A 13 -25.71 -12.17 23.56
C LEU A 13 -25.66 -10.66 23.87
N SER A 14 -26.35 -10.27 24.95
CA SER A 14 -26.27 -9.01 25.71
C SER A 14 -26.41 -7.65 24.96
N PRO A 15 -27.43 -6.82 25.26
CA PRO A 15 -27.65 -5.53 24.61
C PRO A 15 -26.75 -4.45 25.23
N VAL A 16 -25.47 -4.47 24.87
CA VAL A 16 -24.66 -3.24 24.86
C VAL A 16 -24.58 -2.83 23.40
N LEU A 17 -25.42 -1.85 23.03
CA LEU A 17 -25.55 -1.19 21.72
C LEU A 17 -24.35 -1.40 20.77
N CYS A 18 -24.42 -2.43 19.91
CA CYS A 18 -23.50 -2.55 18.78
C CYS A 18 -24.04 -1.63 17.68
N GLU A 19 -23.47 -0.42 17.61
CA GLU A 19 -23.80 0.58 16.59
C GLU A 19 -23.46 0.06 15.19
N SER A 20 -24.35 0.29 14.20
CA SER A 20 -24.05 -0.07 12.82
C SER A 20 -22.97 0.83 12.22
N VAL A 21 -22.26 0.36 11.18
CA VAL A 21 -21.26 1.18 10.46
C VAL A 21 -21.86 2.51 10.00
N ALA A 22 -23.06 2.48 9.43
CA ALA A 22 -23.81 3.66 9.01
C ALA A 22 -24.09 4.64 10.16
N GLN A 23 -24.56 4.15 11.32
CA GLN A 23 -24.80 5.01 12.48
C GLN A 23 -23.51 5.64 13.02
N ARG A 24 -22.42 4.85 13.02
CA ARG A 24 -21.10 5.34 13.41
C ARG A 24 -20.60 6.43 12.46
N GLU A 25 -20.68 6.20 11.15
CA GLU A 25 -20.31 7.18 10.12
C GLU A 25 -21.15 8.46 10.25
N GLU A 26 -22.47 8.37 10.51
CA GLU A 26 -23.34 9.54 10.72
C GLU A 26 -22.83 10.44 11.84
N ARG A 27 -22.54 9.82 12.99
CA ARG A 27 -22.06 10.52 14.16
C ARG A 27 -20.65 11.09 13.96
N GLU A 28 -19.78 10.36 13.28
CA GLU A 28 -18.44 10.83 12.93
C GLU A 28 -18.52 12.00 11.95
N ASN A 29 -19.33 11.92 10.90
CA ASN A 29 -19.57 12.98 9.92
C ASN A 29 -20.05 14.27 10.59
N ALA A 30 -21.02 14.20 11.51
CA ALA A 30 -21.50 15.37 12.24
C ALA A 30 -20.39 16.07 13.04
N LYS A 31 -19.49 15.30 13.67
CA LYS A 31 -18.32 15.85 14.38
C LYS A 31 -17.29 16.45 13.42
N TRP A 32 -17.02 15.75 12.32
CA TRP A 32 -16.04 16.13 11.31
C TRP A 32 -16.43 17.39 10.56
N VAL A 33 -17.72 17.56 10.23
CA VAL A 33 -18.25 18.80 9.65
C VAL A 33 -17.98 20.00 10.56
N GLU A 34 -18.26 19.88 11.86
CA GLU A 34 -18.00 20.97 12.79
C GLU A 34 -16.51 21.25 12.96
N GLU A 35 -15.66 20.22 12.92
CA GLU A 35 -14.21 20.40 12.97
C GLU A 35 -13.66 21.12 11.73
N ILE A 36 -14.07 20.70 10.53
CA ILE A 36 -13.68 21.35 9.27
C ILE A 36 -14.11 22.82 9.29
N ARG A 37 -15.37 23.09 9.66
CA ARG A 37 -15.90 24.46 9.76
C ARG A 37 -15.15 25.30 10.81
N ARG A 38 -14.81 24.71 11.96
CA ARG A 38 -14.04 25.39 13.00
C ARG A 38 -12.66 25.78 12.49
N TYR A 39 -11.96 24.88 11.82
CA TYR A 39 -10.68 25.19 11.18
C TYR A 39 -10.86 26.29 10.14
N ALA A 40 -11.84 26.18 9.25
CA ALA A 40 -12.11 27.15 8.18
C ALA A 40 -12.33 28.59 8.67
N ARG A 41 -12.90 28.81 9.87
CA ARG A 41 -13.16 30.15 10.43
C ARG A 41 -11.89 30.99 10.66
N SER A 42 -10.73 30.35 10.89
CA SER A 42 -9.46 31.06 11.08
C SER A 42 -8.60 31.15 9.81
N GLN A 43 -9.08 30.63 8.69
CA GLN A 43 -8.32 30.57 7.44
C GLN A 43 -8.60 31.76 6.52
N PRO A 44 -7.71 32.03 5.54
CA PRO A 44 -7.99 32.97 4.47
C PRO A 44 -9.28 32.63 3.71
N GLU A 45 -9.92 33.66 3.14
CA GLU A 45 -11.25 33.53 2.52
C GLU A 45 -11.36 32.40 1.51
N LYS A 46 -10.35 32.24 0.62
CA LYS A 46 -10.33 31.18 -0.39
C LYS A 46 -10.36 29.77 0.23
N VAL A 47 -9.59 29.55 1.29
CA VAL A 47 -9.54 28.27 2.01
C VAL A 47 -10.86 28.04 2.75
N ARG A 48 -11.40 29.08 3.39
CA ARG A 48 -12.69 29.01 4.07
C ARG A 48 -13.82 28.60 3.13
N GLN A 49 -13.88 29.21 1.94
CA GLN A 49 -14.87 28.89 0.91
C GLN A 49 -14.70 27.46 0.37
N ALA A 50 -13.47 27.06 0.07
CA ALA A 50 -13.17 25.71 -0.41
C ALA A 50 -13.59 24.62 0.59
N LEU A 51 -13.27 24.80 1.88
CA LEU A 51 -13.64 23.86 2.94
C LEU A 51 -15.16 23.80 3.18
N GLU A 52 -15.87 24.93 3.09
CA GLU A 52 -17.34 24.91 3.18
C GLU A 52 -17.94 24.20 1.96
N GLN A 53 -17.40 24.42 0.75
CA GLN A 53 -17.85 23.72 -0.45
C GLN A 53 -17.64 22.21 -0.34
N ILE A 54 -16.51 21.77 0.21
CA ILE A 54 -16.24 20.35 0.49
C ILE A 54 -17.29 19.75 1.44
N VAL A 55 -17.70 20.48 2.47
CA VAL A 55 -18.76 20.02 3.40
C VAL A 55 -20.10 19.88 2.66
N LEU A 56 -20.46 20.86 1.84
CA LEU A 56 -21.68 20.81 1.02
C LEU A 56 -21.64 19.64 0.02
N ASP A 57 -20.50 19.43 -0.63
CA ASP A 57 -20.29 18.34 -1.57
C ASP A 57 -20.38 16.98 -0.86
N GLY A 58 -19.77 16.83 0.31
CA GLY A 58 -19.89 15.64 1.15
C GLY A 58 -21.35 15.33 1.49
N LEU A 59 -22.09 16.31 2.00
CA LEU A 59 -23.53 16.18 2.31
C LEU A 59 -24.36 15.79 1.07
N ALA A 60 -24.03 16.35 -0.10
CA ALA A 60 -24.70 16.00 -1.35
C ALA A 60 -24.41 14.55 -1.75
N MET A 61 -23.16 14.10 -1.66
CA MET A 61 -22.78 12.71 -1.92
C MET A 61 -23.43 11.73 -0.93
N GLY A 62 -23.61 12.15 0.34
CA GLY A 62 -24.28 11.39 1.40
C GLY A 62 -25.72 10.99 1.06
N GLN A 63 -26.41 11.79 0.24
CA GLN A 63 -27.76 11.46 -0.25
C GLN A 63 -27.78 10.20 -1.14
N LEU A 64 -26.66 9.90 -1.82
CA LEU A 64 -26.50 8.69 -2.63
C LEU A 64 -25.92 7.54 -1.81
N SER A 65 -24.93 7.84 -0.96
CA SER A 65 -24.27 6.86 -0.09
C SER A 65 -23.56 7.59 1.04
N GLN A 66 -23.93 7.26 2.26
CA GLN A 66 -23.33 7.81 3.48
C GLN A 66 -21.81 7.64 3.54
N HIS A 67 -21.31 6.51 3.03
CA HIS A 67 -19.88 6.22 2.96
C HIS A 67 -19.13 7.24 2.10
N LYS A 68 -19.74 7.78 1.03
CA LYS A 68 -19.10 8.80 0.18
C LYS A 68 -18.96 10.15 0.89
N GLU A 69 -19.93 10.52 1.73
CA GLU A 69 -19.80 11.67 2.61
C GLU A 69 -18.64 11.45 3.58
N HIS A 70 -18.61 10.28 4.23
CA HIS A 70 -17.57 9.90 5.19
C HIS A 70 -16.16 10.01 4.60
N ASP A 71 -15.92 9.40 3.45
CA ASP A 71 -14.63 9.46 2.74
C ASP A 71 -14.22 10.89 2.39
N THR A 72 -15.18 11.71 1.93
CA THR A 72 -14.93 13.11 1.54
C THR A 72 -14.50 13.97 2.74
N LEU A 73 -15.16 13.77 3.88
CA LEU A 73 -14.83 14.48 5.12
C LEU A 73 -13.52 13.98 5.72
N GLN A 74 -13.29 12.66 5.74
CA GLN A 74 -12.04 12.06 6.22
C GLN A 74 -10.82 12.54 5.43
N ALA A 75 -10.95 12.61 4.10
CA ALA A 75 -9.93 13.15 3.21
C ALA A 75 -9.52 14.57 3.59
N SER A 76 -10.52 15.39 3.91
CA SER A 76 -10.34 16.81 4.19
C SER A 76 -9.75 17.05 5.56
N LEU A 77 -10.17 16.29 6.57
CA LEU A 77 -9.56 16.31 7.90
C LEU A 77 -8.09 15.87 7.87
N SER A 78 -7.79 14.80 7.13
CA SER A 78 -6.41 14.31 6.99
C SER A 78 -5.47 15.39 6.45
N LYS A 79 -5.95 16.23 5.53
CA LYS A 79 -5.21 17.39 5.00
C LYS A 79 -5.07 18.51 6.03
N ILE A 80 -6.15 18.82 6.76
CA ILE A 80 -6.15 19.84 7.82
C ILE A 80 -5.14 19.46 8.91
N ASP A 81 -5.12 18.21 9.34
CA ASP A 81 -4.20 17.75 10.39
C ASP A 81 -2.74 17.87 9.96
N ARG A 82 -2.42 17.53 8.70
CA ARG A 82 -1.07 17.77 8.16
C ARG A 82 -0.72 19.25 8.12
N ALA A 83 -1.64 20.11 7.67
CA ALA A 83 -1.43 21.56 7.62
C ALA A 83 -1.20 22.18 9.00
N ARG A 84 -1.81 21.64 10.07
CA ARG A 84 -1.56 22.06 11.45
C ARG A 84 -0.13 21.76 11.92
N VAL A 85 0.44 20.63 11.48
CA VAL A 85 1.79 20.21 11.87
C VAL A 85 2.86 20.91 11.03
N GLN A 86 2.53 21.29 9.79
CA GLN A 86 3.47 21.88 8.84
C GLN A 86 2.91 23.15 8.15
N PRO A 87 2.73 24.26 8.89
CA PRO A 87 2.04 25.46 8.41
C PRO A 87 2.79 26.23 7.30
N ASP A 88 4.13 26.11 7.22
CA ASP A 88 4.99 26.89 6.31
C ASP A 88 5.32 26.17 4.98
N GLY A 89 4.46 25.26 4.51
CA GLY A 89 4.54 24.75 3.14
C GLY A 89 5.01 23.31 2.95
N ALA A 90 4.77 22.40 3.91
CA ALA A 90 5.03 20.98 3.73
C ALA A 90 3.77 20.13 3.63
N VAL A 91 2.88 20.49 2.71
CA VAL A 91 2.38 19.42 1.85
C VAL A 91 2.55 19.81 0.41
N GLU A 92 3.79 19.67 -0.06
CA GLU A 92 4.13 19.66 -1.48
C GLU A 92 3.04 18.84 -2.18
N ARG A 93 2.28 19.47 -3.09
CA ARG A 93 1.16 18.92 -3.87
C ARG A 93 -0.26 18.95 -3.26
N GLU A 94 -0.51 19.27 -1.99
CA GLU A 94 -1.90 19.44 -1.49
C GLU A 94 -2.33 20.91 -1.44
N ARG A 95 -3.57 21.20 -1.84
CA ARG A 95 -4.14 22.56 -1.85
C ARG A 95 -5.42 22.63 -1.01
N LEU A 96 -5.36 23.39 0.09
CA LEU A 96 -6.52 23.62 0.98
C LEU A 96 -7.51 24.64 0.40
N ASP A 97 -7.11 25.40 -0.62
CA ASP A 97 -7.98 26.34 -1.35
C ASP A 97 -8.74 25.67 -2.52
N SER A 98 -8.66 24.34 -2.62
CA SER A 98 -9.39 23.55 -3.61
C SER A 98 -10.72 23.04 -3.05
N PRO A 99 -11.86 23.31 -3.71
CA PRO A 99 -13.15 22.70 -3.38
C PRO A 99 -13.28 21.26 -3.89
N VAL A 100 -12.29 20.74 -4.63
CA VAL A 100 -12.27 19.35 -5.10
C VAL A 100 -11.79 18.41 -3.99
N SER A 101 -12.58 17.36 -3.69
CA SER A 101 -12.21 16.37 -2.67
C SER A 101 -10.94 15.62 -3.05
N ASN A 102 -10.09 15.35 -2.06
CA ASN A 102 -8.81 14.64 -2.24
C ASN A 102 -7.91 15.22 -3.37
N PHE A 103 -8.06 16.51 -3.69
CA PHE A 103 -7.29 17.22 -4.71
C PHE A 103 -5.79 17.28 -4.41
N GLY A 104 -4.97 17.15 -5.43
CA GLY A 104 -3.54 17.48 -5.36
C GLY A 104 -2.88 17.64 -6.71
N GLU A 105 -1.65 18.14 -6.71
CA GLU A 105 -0.82 18.32 -7.88
C GLU A 105 0.07 17.09 -8.09
N VAL A 106 -0.09 16.35 -9.19
CA VAL A 106 0.89 15.31 -9.53
C VAL A 106 2.16 15.96 -10.06
N ILE A 107 1.99 16.95 -10.95
CA ILE A 107 3.07 17.79 -11.44
C ILE A 107 2.63 19.25 -11.24
N PRO A 108 3.37 20.04 -10.45
CA PRO A 108 2.99 21.41 -10.13
C PRO A 108 2.62 22.22 -11.35
N GLY A 109 1.43 22.83 -11.32
CA GLY A 109 0.90 23.66 -12.40
C GLY A 109 0.57 22.95 -13.71
N LYS A 110 0.70 21.62 -13.82
CA LYS A 110 0.51 20.89 -15.09
C LYS A 110 -0.43 19.70 -15.00
N VAL A 111 -0.34 18.91 -13.94
CA VAL A 111 -1.15 17.70 -13.78
C VAL A 111 -1.69 17.66 -12.37
N TYR A 112 -3.00 17.53 -12.27
CA TYR A 112 -3.77 17.52 -11.04
C TYR A 112 -4.57 16.22 -10.93
N ARG A 113 -4.83 15.82 -9.69
CA ARG A 113 -5.57 14.61 -9.32
C ARG A 113 -6.64 14.92 -8.28
N GLY A 114 -7.67 14.09 -8.15
CA GLY A 114 -8.64 14.18 -7.05
C GLY A 114 -9.86 13.29 -7.22
N GLY A 115 -10.90 13.54 -6.42
CA GLY A 115 -12.21 12.90 -6.56
C GLY A 115 -13.06 13.55 -7.65
N GLN A 116 -14.26 13.03 -7.93
CA GLN A 116 -15.13 13.66 -8.91
C GLN A 116 -15.56 15.07 -8.44
N PRO A 117 -15.22 16.16 -9.17
CA PRO A 117 -15.61 17.52 -8.84
C PRO A 117 -17.12 17.76 -8.92
N SER A 118 -17.62 18.62 -8.04
CA SER A 118 -18.96 19.19 -8.11
C SER A 118 -19.04 20.26 -9.21
N PRO A 119 -20.23 20.78 -9.55
CA PRO A 119 -20.34 21.87 -10.53
C PRO A 119 -19.55 23.12 -10.14
N GLU A 120 -19.50 23.46 -8.84
CA GLU A 120 -18.68 24.56 -8.33
C GLU A 120 -17.20 24.25 -8.44
N ALA A 121 -16.81 23.02 -8.10
CA ALA A 121 -15.43 22.60 -8.20
C ALA A 121 -14.92 22.49 -9.65
N LEU A 122 -15.79 22.19 -10.63
CA LEU A 122 -15.46 22.28 -12.06
C LEU A 122 -15.17 23.72 -12.50
N ARG A 123 -15.95 24.71 -12.02
CA ARG A 123 -15.67 26.13 -12.26
C ARG A 123 -14.32 26.53 -11.67
N TRP A 124 -14.05 26.11 -10.44
CA TRP A 124 -12.76 26.36 -9.82
C TRP A 124 -11.60 25.74 -10.62
N LEU A 125 -11.74 24.50 -11.13
CA LEU A 125 -10.73 23.88 -12.00
C LEU A 125 -10.48 24.70 -13.26
N LYS A 126 -11.55 25.24 -13.87
CA LYS A 126 -11.43 26.15 -15.01
C LYS A 126 -10.67 27.42 -14.64
N ASP A 127 -10.93 27.99 -13.46
CA ASP A 127 -10.20 29.16 -12.94
C ASP A 127 -8.71 28.84 -12.65
N GLN A 128 -8.39 27.58 -12.35
CA GLN A 128 -6.99 27.11 -12.28
C GLN A 128 -6.36 26.86 -13.66
N GLY A 129 -7.09 27.16 -14.74
CA GLY A 129 -6.63 27.05 -16.13
C GLY A 129 -6.73 25.65 -16.73
N VAL A 130 -7.34 24.67 -16.03
CA VAL A 130 -7.45 23.28 -16.51
C VAL A 130 -8.04 23.24 -17.92
N GLY A 131 -7.36 22.55 -18.83
CA GLY A 131 -7.77 22.37 -20.22
C GLY A 131 -8.43 21.02 -20.48
N THR A 132 -8.06 19.99 -19.72
CA THR A 132 -8.55 18.61 -19.91
C THR A 132 -8.95 17.97 -18.60
N VAL A 133 -10.10 17.27 -18.58
CA VAL A 133 -10.58 16.46 -17.46
C VAL A 133 -10.65 14.99 -17.88
N ILE A 134 -9.79 14.14 -17.33
CA ILE A 134 -9.79 12.69 -17.60
C ILE A 134 -10.63 11.96 -16.54
N VAL A 135 -11.64 11.23 -17.00
CA VAL A 135 -12.59 10.48 -16.16
C VAL A 135 -12.22 9.00 -16.16
N LEU A 136 -11.74 8.50 -15.00
CA LEU A 136 -11.29 7.11 -14.85
C LEU A 136 -12.43 6.11 -14.57
N ARG A 137 -13.66 6.61 -14.43
CA ARG A 137 -14.84 5.86 -13.97
C ARG A 137 -15.51 5.07 -15.09
N GLU A 138 -16.01 3.88 -14.78
CA GLU A 138 -16.61 2.95 -15.74
C GLU A 138 -18.01 3.42 -16.20
N PRO A 139 -18.21 3.75 -17.50
CA PRO A 139 -19.52 4.14 -18.02
C PRO A 139 -20.57 3.03 -17.82
N GLY A 140 -21.80 3.39 -17.43
CA GLY A 140 -22.91 2.44 -17.25
C GLY A 140 -22.84 1.58 -15.98
N VAL A 141 -21.73 1.65 -15.24
CA VAL A 141 -21.58 1.09 -13.88
C VAL A 141 -21.50 2.21 -12.86
N GLU A 142 -20.80 3.28 -13.20
CA GLU A 142 -20.51 4.42 -12.35
C GLU A 142 -20.96 5.74 -12.99
N GLU A 143 -22.15 6.21 -12.60
CA GLU A 143 -22.75 7.42 -13.19
C GLU A 143 -22.09 8.70 -12.65
N THR A 144 -22.30 9.04 -11.37
CA THR A 144 -21.78 10.27 -10.77
C THR A 144 -21.65 10.15 -9.25
N ASN A 145 -20.96 11.09 -8.61
CA ASN A 145 -20.97 11.27 -7.16
C ASN A 145 -22.07 12.22 -6.68
N TYR A 146 -22.70 12.99 -7.56
CA TYR A 146 -23.62 14.05 -7.16
C TYR A 146 -25.07 13.69 -7.52
N PRO A 147 -26.03 13.87 -6.59
CA PRO A 147 -27.43 13.60 -6.88
C PRO A 147 -27.92 14.50 -8.02
N ASN A 148 -28.89 13.99 -8.78
CA ASN A 148 -29.53 14.69 -9.91
C ASN A 148 -28.61 15.04 -11.10
N TRP A 149 -27.41 14.46 -11.18
CA TRP A 149 -26.58 14.50 -12.39
C TRP A 149 -26.50 13.11 -13.02
N SER A 150 -26.65 13.03 -14.33
CA SER A 150 -26.18 11.86 -15.07
C SER A 150 -24.70 12.01 -15.41
N ARG A 151 -24.06 10.91 -15.83
CA ARG A 151 -22.72 11.00 -16.41
C ARG A 151 -22.67 11.96 -17.61
N GLN A 152 -23.71 11.98 -18.43
CA GLN A 152 -23.80 12.86 -19.60
C GLN A 152 -23.87 14.34 -19.19
N ASP A 153 -24.65 14.66 -18.15
CA ASP A 153 -24.71 16.03 -17.60
C ASP A 153 -23.34 16.47 -17.09
N TYR A 154 -22.62 15.56 -16.41
CA TYR A 154 -21.27 15.82 -15.93
C TYR A 154 -20.27 16.11 -17.06
N LEU A 155 -20.24 15.27 -18.10
CA LEU A 155 -19.37 15.48 -19.26
C LEU A 155 -19.73 16.77 -20.02
N LYS A 156 -21.03 17.07 -20.14
CA LYS A 156 -21.52 18.29 -20.78
C LYS A 156 -21.09 19.54 -20.00
N ALA A 157 -21.18 19.53 -18.67
CA ALA A 157 -20.75 20.65 -17.84
C ALA A 157 -19.25 20.96 -17.97
N ILE A 158 -18.40 19.93 -18.14
CA ILE A 158 -16.98 20.12 -18.45
C ILE A 158 -16.80 20.85 -19.78
N GLN A 159 -17.54 20.43 -20.82
CA GLN A 159 -17.49 21.05 -22.15
C GLN A 159 -18.01 22.49 -22.15
N GLU A 160 -19.11 22.76 -21.45
CA GLU A 160 -19.71 24.10 -21.34
C GLU A 160 -18.76 25.10 -20.66
N LEU A 161 -17.86 24.63 -19.79
CA LEU A 161 -16.79 25.44 -19.19
C LEU A 161 -15.55 25.60 -20.11
N GLY A 162 -15.60 25.06 -21.33
CA GLY A 162 -14.50 25.12 -22.29
C GLY A 162 -13.31 24.27 -21.86
N MET A 163 -13.55 23.13 -21.20
CA MET A 163 -12.56 22.10 -20.92
C MET A 163 -12.88 20.84 -21.76
N ASN A 164 -11.88 20.04 -22.06
CA ASN A 164 -12.04 18.80 -22.82
C ASN A 164 -12.27 17.59 -21.88
N PRO A 165 -13.46 16.96 -21.85
CA PRO A 165 -13.64 15.71 -21.13
C PRO A 165 -13.03 14.54 -21.92
N VAL A 166 -12.27 13.69 -21.24
CA VAL A 166 -11.69 12.46 -21.82
C VAL A 166 -12.10 11.29 -20.95
N GLU A 167 -12.89 10.38 -21.50
CA GLU A 167 -13.22 9.13 -20.82
C GLU A 167 -12.09 8.12 -20.99
N PHE A 168 -11.60 7.58 -19.87
CA PHE A 168 -10.50 6.62 -19.85
C PHE A 168 -10.74 5.57 -18.75
N THR A 169 -11.51 4.54 -19.05
CA THR A 169 -11.99 3.60 -18.03
C THR A 169 -10.88 2.76 -17.41
N ILE A 170 -10.75 2.84 -16.09
CA ILE A 170 -10.14 1.81 -15.25
C ILE A 170 -11.25 1.23 -14.37
N ARG A 171 -11.42 -0.09 -14.39
CA ARG A 171 -12.41 -0.78 -13.55
C ARG A 171 -12.09 -0.54 -12.07
N ASP A 172 -13.12 -0.34 -11.26
CA ASP A 172 -12.90 -0.10 -9.83
C ASP A 172 -12.33 -1.34 -9.13
N HIS A 173 -11.57 -1.11 -8.05
CA HIS A 173 -10.89 -2.14 -7.27
C HIS A 173 -9.88 -3.02 -8.03
N THR A 174 -9.52 -2.66 -9.27
CA THR A 174 -8.49 -3.36 -10.05
C THR A 174 -7.24 -2.50 -10.26
N VAL A 175 -6.20 -3.14 -10.79
CA VAL A 175 -5.02 -2.47 -11.34
C VAL A 175 -5.22 -2.21 -12.84
N PRO A 176 -4.59 -1.18 -13.42
CA PRO A 176 -4.63 -0.94 -14.86
C PRO A 176 -3.82 -1.99 -15.64
N THR A 177 -4.23 -2.31 -16.86
CA THR A 177 -3.44 -3.17 -17.77
C THR A 177 -2.24 -2.41 -18.35
N PRO A 178 -1.20 -3.11 -18.85
CA PRO A 178 -0.07 -2.46 -19.53
C PRO A 178 -0.49 -1.50 -20.66
N GLU A 179 -1.48 -1.90 -21.45
CA GLU A 179 -2.01 -1.10 -22.56
C GLU A 179 -2.70 0.15 -22.04
N GLN A 180 -3.48 0.03 -20.95
CA GLN A 180 -4.10 1.19 -20.31
C GLN A 180 -3.04 2.17 -19.77
N ILE A 181 -1.97 1.67 -19.16
CA ILE A 181 -0.89 2.52 -18.67
C ILE A 181 -0.26 3.28 -19.84
N SER A 182 0.13 2.58 -20.90
CA SER A 182 0.72 3.23 -22.08
C SER A 182 -0.20 4.30 -22.69
N GLN A 183 -1.49 3.98 -22.87
CA GLN A 183 -2.47 4.92 -23.43
C GLN A 183 -2.71 6.13 -22.52
N PHE A 184 -2.73 5.94 -21.21
CA PHE A 184 -2.92 7.04 -20.27
C PHE A 184 -1.73 8.00 -20.29
N LEU A 185 -0.51 7.47 -20.28
CA LEU A 185 0.72 8.28 -20.36
C LEU A 185 0.76 9.09 -21.67
N GLU A 186 0.38 8.46 -22.79
CA GLU A 186 0.25 9.14 -24.07
C GLU A 186 -0.80 10.27 -24.03
N LYS A 187 -1.99 9.99 -23.47
CA LYS A 187 -3.06 10.98 -23.32
C LYS A 187 -2.64 12.17 -22.46
N LEU A 188 -1.92 11.95 -21.36
CA LEU A 188 -1.40 13.05 -20.54
C LEU A 188 -0.45 13.95 -21.33
N ASN A 189 0.39 13.37 -22.20
CA ASN A 189 1.33 14.13 -23.01
C ASN A 189 0.66 14.91 -24.16
N GLN A 190 -0.47 14.44 -24.68
CA GLN A 190 -1.20 15.06 -25.80
C GLN A 190 -2.31 16.02 -25.35
N ALA A 191 -2.73 15.95 -24.08
CA ALA A 191 -3.85 16.72 -23.54
C ALA A 191 -3.54 18.22 -23.43
N GLN A 192 -4.60 19.04 -23.44
CA GLN A 192 -4.50 20.46 -23.16
C GLN A 192 -4.22 20.65 -21.67
N ALA A 193 -3.00 21.05 -21.34
CA ALA A 193 -2.54 21.27 -19.97
C ALA A 193 -3.07 22.61 -19.40
N PRO A 194 -3.26 22.70 -18.07
CA PRO A 194 -3.13 21.64 -17.09
C PRO A 194 -4.22 20.56 -17.22
N VAL A 195 -3.87 19.32 -16.91
CA VAL A 195 -4.79 18.18 -16.94
C VAL A 195 -5.25 17.88 -15.53
N TYR A 196 -6.54 17.66 -15.34
CA TYR A 196 -7.10 17.10 -14.12
C TYR A 196 -7.60 15.67 -14.40
N PHE A 197 -7.27 14.70 -13.56
CA PHE A 197 -7.84 13.35 -13.68
C PHE A 197 -8.41 12.85 -12.36
N HIS A 198 -9.48 12.07 -12.45
CA HIS A 198 -10.19 11.61 -11.25
C HIS A 198 -10.87 10.25 -11.44
N CYS A 199 -11.10 9.58 -10.32
CA CYS A 199 -12.07 8.49 -10.19
C CYS A 199 -13.24 8.97 -9.31
N SER A 200 -13.84 8.09 -8.49
CA SER A 200 -14.86 8.49 -7.52
C SER A 200 -14.26 9.32 -6.38
N ALA A 201 -13.49 8.71 -5.49
CA ALA A 201 -12.90 9.36 -4.30
C ALA A 201 -11.51 9.97 -4.53
N GLY A 202 -10.93 9.74 -5.71
CA GLY A 202 -9.53 10.10 -5.99
C GLY A 202 -8.52 9.20 -5.30
N VAL A 203 -8.91 8.08 -4.70
CA VAL A 203 -7.98 7.24 -3.92
C VAL A 203 -7.35 6.14 -4.77
N GLY A 204 -8.06 5.04 -5.04
CA GLY A 204 -7.49 3.85 -5.70
C GLY A 204 -6.99 4.08 -7.13
N ARG A 205 -7.91 4.14 -8.10
CA ARG A 205 -7.58 4.35 -9.53
C ARG A 205 -6.78 5.62 -9.80
N THR A 206 -7.16 6.72 -9.15
CA THR A 206 -6.43 7.98 -9.30
C THR A 206 -5.04 7.90 -8.67
N GLY A 207 -4.90 7.27 -7.51
CA GLY A 207 -3.61 7.09 -6.84
C GLY A 207 -2.64 6.24 -7.64
N ILE A 208 -3.08 5.07 -8.13
CA ILE A 208 -2.21 4.19 -8.94
C ILE A 208 -1.79 4.86 -10.25
N MET A 209 -2.70 5.55 -10.95
CA MET A 209 -2.34 6.25 -12.20
C MET A 209 -1.43 7.46 -11.94
N ALA A 210 -1.63 8.20 -10.83
CA ALA A 210 -0.73 9.28 -10.42
C ALA A 210 0.68 8.76 -10.14
N GLY A 211 0.80 7.71 -9.32
CA GLY A 211 2.08 7.11 -9.00
C GLY A 211 2.79 6.52 -10.22
N LEU A 212 2.06 5.86 -11.13
CA LEU A 212 2.65 5.33 -12.36
C LEU A 212 3.15 6.45 -13.29
N TYR A 213 2.43 7.57 -13.36
CA TYR A 213 2.90 8.74 -14.10
C TYR A 213 4.16 9.36 -13.47
N GLU A 214 4.18 9.54 -12.15
CA GLU A 214 5.38 9.99 -11.42
C GLU A 214 6.58 9.09 -11.69
N ARG A 215 6.39 7.76 -11.59
CA ARG A 215 7.45 6.79 -11.89
C ARG A 215 7.91 6.85 -13.34
N SER A 216 7.02 7.15 -14.29
CA SER A 216 7.38 7.33 -15.70
C SER A 216 8.25 8.57 -15.95
N LEU A 217 8.30 9.49 -14.98
CA LEU A 217 9.14 10.68 -14.99
C LEU A 217 10.41 10.50 -14.13
N GLY A 218 10.65 9.28 -13.62
CA GLY A 218 11.83 8.95 -12.83
C GLY A 218 11.69 9.09 -11.31
N VAL A 219 10.49 9.34 -10.79
CA VAL A 219 10.24 9.25 -9.33
C VAL A 219 10.35 7.80 -8.88
N SER A 220 10.95 7.57 -7.73
CA SER A 220 11.09 6.21 -7.22
C SER A 220 9.76 5.56 -6.86
N ALA A 221 9.69 4.24 -6.94
CA ALA A 221 8.52 3.47 -6.53
C ALA A 221 8.15 3.73 -5.06
N GLU A 222 9.15 3.87 -4.19
CA GLU A 222 8.95 4.18 -2.77
C GLU A 222 8.32 5.57 -2.61
N GLU A 223 8.87 6.59 -3.26
CA GLU A 223 8.36 7.96 -3.17
C GLU A 223 6.95 8.09 -3.76
N ALA A 224 6.69 7.50 -4.93
CA ALA A 224 5.36 7.48 -5.55
C ALA A 224 4.31 6.78 -4.67
N LEU A 225 4.71 5.72 -3.94
CA LEU A 225 3.85 5.08 -2.95
C LEU A 225 3.58 5.99 -1.76
N GLN A 226 4.58 6.72 -1.25
CA GLN A 226 4.38 7.68 -0.16
C GLN A 226 3.43 8.80 -0.58
N HIS A 227 3.56 9.33 -1.80
CA HIS A 227 2.62 10.29 -2.36
C HIS A 227 1.20 9.71 -2.41
N SER A 228 1.04 8.50 -2.96
CA SER A 228 -0.27 7.87 -3.04
C SER A 228 -0.91 7.63 -1.67
N LYS A 229 -0.11 7.26 -0.66
CA LYS A 229 -0.55 7.10 0.75
C LYS A 229 -1.03 8.40 1.37
N ARG A 230 -0.40 9.55 1.07
CA ARG A 230 -0.87 10.89 1.52
C ARG A 230 -2.29 11.17 1.03
N PHE A 231 -2.62 10.67 -0.16
CA PHE A 231 -3.96 10.73 -0.75
C PHE A 231 -4.84 9.49 -0.44
N GLN A 232 -4.60 8.86 0.72
CA GLN A 232 -5.38 7.78 1.34
C GLN A 232 -5.28 6.40 0.69
N LEU A 233 -4.37 6.17 -0.27
CA LEU A 233 -4.06 4.81 -0.69
C LEU A 233 -3.54 4.05 0.54
N SER A 234 -4.35 3.14 1.06
CA SER A 234 -4.15 2.52 2.39
C SER A 234 -4.00 1.00 2.28
N PRO A 235 -2.84 0.48 1.84
CA PRO A 235 -2.58 -0.95 1.68
C PRO A 235 -2.85 -1.81 2.91
N ALA A 236 -2.70 -1.22 4.10
CA ALA A 236 -2.89 -1.91 5.36
C ALA A 236 -4.37 -2.16 5.68
N LEU A 237 -5.26 -1.25 5.27
CA LEU A 237 -6.67 -1.24 5.69
C LEU A 237 -7.63 -1.69 4.59
N VAL A 238 -7.21 -1.58 3.33
CA VAL A 238 -8.07 -1.75 2.16
C VAL A 238 -7.42 -2.76 1.21
N PRO A 239 -8.00 -3.97 1.04
CA PRO A 239 -7.36 -5.07 0.30
C PRO A 239 -6.97 -4.74 -1.15
N ASP A 240 -7.82 -4.03 -1.89
CA ASP A 240 -7.52 -3.61 -3.26
C ASP A 240 -6.44 -2.52 -3.32
N HIS A 241 -6.31 -1.68 -2.28
CA HIS A 241 -5.17 -0.78 -2.15
C HIS A 241 -3.85 -1.55 -1.97
N ALA A 242 -3.86 -2.72 -1.33
CA ALA A 242 -2.67 -3.55 -1.21
C ALA A 242 -2.21 -4.06 -2.59
N LEU A 243 -3.16 -4.53 -3.41
CA LEU A 243 -2.89 -4.94 -4.78
C LEU A 243 -2.41 -3.75 -5.63
N GLN A 244 -3.06 -2.60 -5.54
CA GLN A 244 -2.69 -1.39 -6.28
C GLN A 244 -1.32 -0.85 -5.87
N ALA A 245 -1.00 -0.81 -4.57
CA ALA A 245 0.30 -0.40 -4.09
C ALA A 245 1.40 -1.38 -4.51
N SER A 246 1.13 -2.69 -4.44
CA SER A 246 2.06 -3.68 -4.96
C SER A 246 2.31 -3.45 -6.45
N PHE A 247 1.26 -3.30 -7.24
CA PHE A 247 1.41 -3.05 -8.68
C PHE A 247 2.20 -1.76 -8.94
N LEU A 248 1.87 -0.67 -8.25
CA LEU A 248 2.62 0.58 -8.34
C LEU A 248 4.09 0.40 -7.97
N ALA A 249 4.42 -0.42 -6.97
CA ALA A 249 5.81 -0.71 -6.61
C ALA A 249 6.57 -1.48 -7.70
N ASN A 250 5.85 -2.31 -8.46
CA ASN A 250 6.43 -3.44 -9.19
C ASN A 250 6.33 -3.35 -10.69
N TYR A 251 5.44 -2.50 -11.19
CA TYR A 251 5.21 -2.41 -12.60
C TYR A 251 6.50 -1.93 -13.30
N PRO A 252 7.05 -2.70 -14.26
CA PRO A 252 8.26 -2.31 -14.97
C PRO A 252 7.91 -1.23 -15.99
N LEU A 253 8.38 -0.01 -15.77
CA LEU A 253 8.22 1.09 -16.74
C LEU A 253 9.43 1.13 -17.68
N PRO A 254 9.23 1.25 -19.02
CA PRO A 254 10.32 1.41 -19.97
C PRO A 254 11.25 2.56 -19.59
N GLY A 255 12.56 2.30 -19.53
CA GLY A 255 13.57 3.31 -19.16
C GLY A 255 13.69 3.63 -17.67
N HIS A 256 12.77 3.14 -16.81
CA HIS A 256 12.69 3.47 -15.38
C HIS A 256 12.56 2.22 -14.48
N SER A 257 13.22 1.12 -14.84
CA SER A 257 13.18 -0.14 -14.10
C SER A 257 14.00 -0.08 -12.81
N GLU A 258 13.44 0.50 -11.74
CA GLU A 258 13.94 0.33 -10.38
C GLU A 258 13.74 -1.10 -9.85
N THR A 259 12.77 -1.83 -10.41
CA THR A 259 12.37 -3.17 -9.97
C THR A 259 13.43 -4.23 -10.20
N SER A 260 14.46 -3.90 -10.98
CA SER A 260 15.66 -4.71 -11.23
C SER A 260 16.88 -4.33 -10.38
N GLN A 261 16.83 -3.26 -9.56
CA GLN A 261 17.99 -2.72 -8.84
C GLN A 261 17.94 -2.90 -7.31
N LEU A 262 16.98 -3.68 -6.78
CA LEU A 262 17.02 -4.06 -5.38
C LEU A 262 18.14 -5.07 -5.16
N THR A 263 19.18 -4.62 -4.45
CA THR A 263 20.36 -5.43 -4.15
C THR A 263 20.24 -6.00 -2.74
N TRP A 264 20.47 -7.30 -2.63
CA TRP A 264 20.69 -7.93 -1.35
C TRP A 264 22.02 -7.46 -0.75
N GLY A 265 22.10 -7.37 0.58
CA GLY A 265 23.38 -7.18 1.28
C GLY A 265 23.90 -5.75 1.22
N VAL A 266 23.04 -4.78 0.90
CA VAL A 266 23.37 -3.35 0.93
C VAL A 266 23.81 -2.97 2.35
N PRO A 267 25.06 -2.48 2.53
CA PRO A 267 25.53 -2.02 3.83
C PRO A 267 24.62 -0.94 4.41
N GLY A 268 24.24 -1.08 5.69
CA GLY A 268 23.39 -0.11 6.39
C GLY A 268 21.88 -0.26 6.14
N ALA A 269 21.44 -1.21 5.31
CA ALA A 269 20.02 -1.50 5.17
C ALA A 269 19.42 -2.00 6.51
N PRO A 270 18.19 -1.60 6.88
CA PRO A 270 17.56 -2.07 8.09
C PRO A 270 17.40 -3.60 8.10
N ASN A 271 18.06 -4.28 9.03
CA ASN A 271 17.93 -5.71 9.22
C ASN A 271 17.37 -5.99 10.64
N PRO A 272 16.06 -6.27 10.77
CA PRO A 272 15.44 -6.45 12.08
C PRO A 272 16.03 -7.63 12.85
N VAL A 273 16.49 -8.67 12.15
CA VAL A 273 17.16 -9.82 12.76
C VAL A 273 18.48 -9.36 13.37
N GLN A 274 19.38 -8.78 12.57
CA GLN A 274 20.70 -8.33 13.04
C GLN A 274 20.60 -7.31 14.20
N ILE A 275 19.62 -6.40 14.16
CA ILE A 275 19.38 -5.43 15.24
C ILE A 275 19.00 -6.13 16.54
N GLY A 276 18.12 -7.14 16.48
CA GLY A 276 17.77 -7.96 17.64
C GLY A 276 18.99 -8.67 18.21
N LEU A 277 19.74 -9.34 17.34
CA LEU A 277 20.96 -10.07 17.70
C LEU A 277 22.02 -9.16 18.35
N ASN A 278 22.31 -8.01 17.73
CA ASN A 278 23.28 -7.05 18.26
C ASN A 278 22.86 -6.46 19.62
N ALA A 279 21.55 -6.44 19.90
CA ALA A 279 21.01 -5.99 21.18
C ALA A 279 20.97 -7.11 22.24
N GLY A 280 21.49 -8.31 21.96
CA GLY A 280 21.39 -9.47 22.84
C GLY A 280 19.94 -9.92 23.08
N ARG A 281 19.05 -9.69 22.10
CA ARG A 281 17.64 -10.06 22.15
C ARG A 281 17.31 -11.05 21.05
N GLY A 282 16.57 -12.10 21.41
CA GLY A 282 15.95 -12.98 20.41
C GLY A 282 14.96 -12.23 19.54
N VAL A 283 14.72 -12.75 18.33
CA VAL A 283 13.74 -12.19 17.41
C VAL A 283 12.58 -13.16 17.27
N VAL A 284 11.37 -12.66 17.54
CA VAL A 284 10.14 -13.45 17.47
C VAL A 284 9.48 -13.20 16.12
N VAL A 285 9.26 -14.26 15.37
CA VAL A 285 8.54 -14.23 14.10
C VAL A 285 7.11 -14.71 14.35
N ARG A 286 6.20 -13.77 14.62
CA ARG A 286 4.81 -14.09 14.98
C ARG A 286 3.99 -14.70 13.85
N SER A 287 4.48 -14.60 12.62
CA SER A 287 3.76 -15.10 11.45
C SER A 287 4.70 -15.57 10.38
N ARG A 288 4.46 -16.81 9.95
CA ARG A 288 5.03 -17.42 8.76
C ARG A 288 3.93 -17.55 7.72
N LEU A 289 4.07 -16.83 6.61
CA LEU A 289 3.05 -16.74 5.57
C LEU A 289 3.50 -17.48 4.33
N LYS A 290 2.61 -18.33 3.81
CA LYS A 290 2.78 -19.04 2.55
C LYS A 290 1.63 -18.68 1.62
N MET A 291 1.94 -18.40 0.36
CA MET A 291 0.93 -18.06 -0.64
C MET A 291 0.35 -19.31 -1.32
N ASP A 292 -0.96 -19.52 -1.20
CA ASP A 292 -1.69 -20.40 -2.11
C ASP A 292 -2.16 -19.60 -3.33
N LEU A 293 -1.62 -19.91 -4.51
CA LEU A 293 -1.99 -19.22 -5.75
C LEU A 293 -3.42 -19.54 -6.23
N LYS A 294 -4.03 -20.62 -5.73
CA LYS A 294 -5.42 -20.98 -6.03
C LYS A 294 -6.41 -20.31 -5.08
N ASP A 295 -5.97 -20.03 -3.86
CA ASP A 295 -6.76 -19.34 -2.85
C ASP A 295 -5.88 -18.32 -2.07
N PRO A 296 -5.55 -17.17 -2.71
CA PRO A 296 -4.62 -16.21 -2.12
C PRO A 296 -5.25 -15.37 -0.99
N GLU A 297 -6.59 -15.36 -0.88
CA GLU A 297 -7.32 -14.44 -0.01
C GLU A 297 -6.90 -14.51 1.48
N PRO A 298 -6.76 -15.69 2.11
CA PRO A 298 -6.34 -15.77 3.51
C PRO A 298 -4.95 -15.14 3.75
N THR A 299 -4.02 -15.36 2.81
CA THR A 299 -2.66 -14.81 2.90
C THR A 299 -2.67 -13.30 2.71
N LEU A 300 -3.47 -12.78 1.77
CA LEU A 300 -3.61 -11.35 1.54
C LEU A 300 -4.24 -10.64 2.75
N ARG A 301 -5.26 -11.25 3.38
CA ARG A 301 -5.84 -10.73 4.63
C ARG A 301 -4.79 -10.66 5.74
N ARG A 302 -4.00 -11.73 5.90
CA ARG A 302 -2.94 -11.74 6.92
C ARG A 302 -1.81 -10.75 6.62
N LEU A 303 -1.43 -10.56 5.36
CA LEU A 303 -0.49 -9.51 4.95
C LEU A 303 -1.00 -8.11 5.31
N ALA A 304 -2.30 -7.84 5.10
CA ALA A 304 -2.91 -6.57 5.49
C ALA A 304 -2.87 -6.36 7.01
N GLU A 305 -3.18 -7.40 7.80
CA GLU A 305 -3.05 -7.35 9.26
C GLU A 305 -1.62 -7.04 9.71
N VAL A 306 -0.61 -7.69 9.12
CA VAL A 306 0.81 -7.45 9.42
C VAL A 306 1.20 -6.00 9.12
N LEU A 307 0.71 -5.42 8.01
CA LEU A 307 0.94 -4.01 7.68
C LEU A 307 0.38 -3.07 8.76
N ILE A 308 -0.76 -3.42 9.37
CA ILE A 308 -1.38 -2.63 10.44
C ILE A 308 -0.60 -2.80 11.76
N THR A 309 -0.29 -4.05 12.14
CA THR A 309 0.32 -4.35 13.45
C THR A 309 1.81 -3.98 13.47
N GLY A 310 2.45 -3.95 12.31
CA GLY A 310 3.89 -3.71 12.16
C GLY A 310 4.75 -4.86 12.68
N GLU A 311 4.18 -6.05 12.84
CA GLU A 311 4.91 -7.23 13.31
C GLU A 311 5.92 -7.74 12.27
N LEU A 312 6.99 -8.39 12.73
CA LEU A 312 7.92 -9.08 11.84
C LEU A 312 7.26 -10.34 11.29
N VAL A 313 7.18 -10.44 9.97
CA VAL A 313 6.64 -11.60 9.25
C VAL A 313 7.72 -12.31 8.44
N CYS A 314 7.66 -13.64 8.42
CA CYS A 314 8.47 -14.47 7.54
C CYS A 314 7.62 -14.95 6.35
N LEU A 315 8.14 -14.74 5.14
CA LEU A 315 7.46 -15.09 3.89
C LEU A 315 8.07 -16.40 3.36
N GLU A 316 7.29 -17.46 3.42
CA GLU A 316 7.70 -18.82 3.04
C GLU A 316 7.40 -19.09 1.57
N PHE A 317 8.44 -19.37 0.80
CA PHE A 317 8.36 -19.76 -0.59
C PHE A 317 8.51 -21.27 -0.72
N THR A 318 7.50 -21.92 -1.31
CA THR A 318 7.47 -23.39 -1.47
C THR A 318 7.45 -23.85 -2.91
N ASP A 319 7.18 -22.95 -3.87
CA ASP A 319 7.33 -23.22 -5.29
C ASP A 319 7.81 -21.99 -6.10
N PRO A 320 8.42 -22.20 -7.28
CA PRO A 320 8.92 -21.13 -8.13
C PRO A 320 7.89 -20.08 -8.57
N ASN A 321 6.61 -20.43 -8.70
CA ASN A 321 5.58 -19.49 -9.16
C ASN A 321 5.13 -18.56 -8.05
N GLN A 322 5.10 -19.05 -6.80
CA GLN A 322 4.85 -18.23 -5.61
C GLN A 322 5.85 -17.09 -5.50
N ILE A 323 7.13 -17.34 -5.82
CA ILE A 323 8.19 -16.31 -5.71
C ILE A 323 7.79 -15.05 -6.48
N ASN A 324 7.35 -15.18 -7.74
CA ASN A 324 7.00 -14.01 -8.55
C ASN A 324 5.81 -13.22 -7.99
N VAL A 325 4.73 -13.91 -7.63
CA VAL A 325 3.49 -13.27 -7.20
C VAL A 325 3.62 -12.76 -5.76
N PHE A 326 4.03 -13.63 -4.85
CA PHE A 326 4.06 -13.35 -3.44
C PHE A 326 5.17 -12.37 -3.05
N ALA A 327 6.39 -12.52 -3.59
CA ALA A 327 7.46 -11.57 -3.30
C ALA A 327 7.13 -10.17 -3.83
N SER A 328 6.50 -10.09 -5.01
CA SER A 328 6.02 -8.82 -5.55
C SER A 328 4.97 -8.19 -4.63
N LEU A 329 3.95 -8.94 -4.23
CA LEU A 329 2.93 -8.47 -3.29
C LEU A 329 3.54 -8.01 -1.96
N ALA A 330 4.49 -8.75 -1.43
CA ALA A 330 5.18 -8.42 -0.18
C ALA A 330 6.09 -7.18 -0.26
N ARG A 331 6.29 -6.56 -1.43
CA ARG A 331 7.06 -5.29 -1.52
C ARG A 331 6.37 -4.12 -0.81
N VAL A 332 5.06 -4.20 -0.58
CA VAL A 332 4.35 -3.17 0.21
C VAL A 332 4.71 -3.20 1.69
N LEU A 333 5.22 -4.34 2.21
CA LEU A 333 5.69 -4.45 3.58
C LEU A 333 7.01 -3.67 3.75
N PRO A 334 7.13 -2.82 4.78
CA PRO A 334 8.40 -2.18 5.14
C PRO A 334 9.53 -3.20 5.31
N VAL A 335 10.76 -2.83 4.91
CA VAL A 335 11.94 -3.71 5.00
C VAL A 335 12.15 -4.21 6.43
N GLY A 336 11.92 -3.37 7.44
CA GLY A 336 12.03 -3.75 8.85
C GLY A 336 10.95 -4.69 9.39
N GLN A 337 9.90 -4.98 8.61
CA GLN A 337 8.77 -5.83 9.01
C GLN A 337 8.77 -7.20 8.33
N LYS A 338 9.72 -7.49 7.44
CA LYS A 338 9.70 -8.74 6.67
C LYS A 338 11.05 -9.44 6.60
N MET A 339 10.97 -10.75 6.45
CA MET A 339 12.07 -11.61 6.06
C MET A 339 11.59 -12.69 5.07
N GLY A 340 12.49 -13.26 4.28
CA GLY A 340 12.19 -14.38 3.40
C GLY A 340 12.59 -15.72 4.02
N SER A 341 11.89 -16.79 3.66
CA SER A 341 12.29 -18.17 3.95
C SER A 341 12.08 -19.07 2.75
N LEU A 342 13.06 -19.91 2.45
CA LEU A 342 13.00 -20.85 1.33
C LEU A 342 13.62 -22.18 1.73
N ARG A 343 13.01 -23.28 1.28
CA ARG A 343 13.53 -24.64 1.48
C ARG A 343 14.32 -25.12 0.27
N LEU A 344 15.65 -25.19 0.37
CA LEU A 344 16.52 -25.66 -0.72
C LEU A 344 16.63 -27.19 -0.72
N GLY A 345 16.51 -27.78 -1.91
CA GLY A 345 16.66 -29.23 -2.13
C GLY A 345 15.35 -30.00 -2.39
N ASP A 346 14.20 -29.32 -2.29
CA ASP A 346 12.92 -29.85 -2.77
C ASP A 346 12.70 -29.40 -4.24
N ASN A 347 11.80 -28.43 -4.45
CA ASN A 347 11.47 -27.85 -5.76
C ASN A 347 12.14 -26.49 -6.01
N LEU A 348 13.06 -26.08 -5.13
CA LEU A 348 13.66 -24.75 -5.13
C LEU A 348 15.19 -24.84 -5.09
N THR A 349 15.81 -24.01 -5.91
CA THR A 349 17.24 -23.99 -6.20
C THR A 349 17.92 -22.75 -5.66
N VAL A 350 19.26 -22.70 -5.74
CA VAL A 350 20.03 -21.47 -5.44
C VAL A 350 19.64 -20.32 -6.37
N GLU A 351 19.27 -20.61 -7.63
CA GLU A 351 18.76 -19.60 -8.55
C GLU A 351 17.43 -19.02 -8.07
N ASP A 352 16.54 -19.86 -7.51
CA ASP A 352 15.28 -19.41 -6.89
C ASP A 352 15.53 -18.53 -5.66
N LEU A 353 16.53 -18.86 -4.85
CA LEU A 353 16.97 -18.03 -3.71
C LEU A 353 17.44 -16.65 -4.19
N GLU A 354 18.33 -16.59 -5.17
CA GLU A 354 18.81 -15.33 -5.75
C GLU A 354 17.67 -14.51 -6.37
N ARG A 355 16.72 -15.18 -7.01
CA ARG A 355 15.53 -14.55 -7.56
C ARG A 355 14.63 -13.99 -6.46
N ALA A 356 14.36 -14.75 -5.39
CA ALA A 356 13.55 -14.29 -4.27
C ALA A 356 14.18 -13.08 -3.57
N ARG A 357 15.51 -13.06 -3.41
CA ARG A 357 16.26 -11.93 -2.83
C ARG A 357 16.15 -10.67 -3.68
N ARG A 358 16.32 -10.79 -5.00
CA ARG A 358 16.13 -9.67 -5.92
C ARG A 358 14.70 -9.10 -5.85
N LEU A 359 13.71 -9.98 -5.68
CA LEU A 359 12.33 -9.56 -5.59
C LEU A 359 11.98 -8.96 -4.21
N LEU A 360 12.45 -9.53 -3.12
CA LEU A 360 12.12 -9.03 -1.78
C LEU A 360 12.96 -7.83 -1.32
N GLY A 361 14.15 -7.64 -1.91
CA GLY A 361 15.10 -6.58 -1.59
C GLY A 361 16.05 -6.94 -0.45
N PRO A 362 16.57 -5.95 0.30
CA PRO A 362 17.60 -6.15 1.32
C PRO A 362 17.04 -6.70 2.64
N VAL A 363 16.19 -7.73 2.57
CA VAL A 363 15.51 -8.33 3.72
C VAL A 363 16.20 -9.60 4.15
N PRO A 364 16.39 -9.86 5.46
CA PRO A 364 17.03 -11.09 5.92
C PRO A 364 16.37 -12.32 5.33
N PHE A 365 17.18 -13.35 5.07
CA PHE A 365 16.72 -14.56 4.41
C PHE A 365 17.13 -15.80 5.21
N GLU A 366 16.12 -16.58 5.58
CA GLU A 366 16.24 -17.93 6.12
C GLU A 366 16.28 -18.95 4.97
N VAL A 367 17.24 -19.86 5.03
CA VAL A 367 17.31 -21.02 4.16
C VAL A 367 17.10 -22.25 5.01
N VAL A 368 16.02 -22.97 4.74
CA VAL A 368 15.75 -24.27 5.35
C VAL A 368 16.39 -25.33 4.48
N LEU A 369 17.40 -26.04 4.97
CA LEU A 369 18.05 -27.07 4.19
C LEU A 369 17.37 -28.42 4.36
N THR A 370 17.28 -29.18 3.28
CA THR A 370 17.06 -30.63 3.35
C THR A 370 18.40 -31.37 3.20
N GLY A 371 18.64 -32.38 4.04
CA GLY A 371 19.89 -33.16 4.08
C GLY A 371 21.02 -32.57 4.92
N GLU A 372 22.18 -33.25 4.97
CA GLU A 372 23.31 -32.88 5.84
C GLU A 372 24.00 -31.57 5.44
N MET A 373 24.46 -30.81 6.43
CA MET A 373 25.25 -29.59 6.24
C MET A 373 26.75 -29.92 6.15
N THR A 374 27.26 -30.03 4.92
CA THR A 374 28.69 -30.26 4.66
C THR A 374 29.44 -28.94 4.45
N PRO A 375 30.78 -28.88 4.63
CA PRO A 375 31.56 -27.67 4.35
C PRO A 375 31.38 -27.12 2.92
N ALA A 376 31.21 -28.00 1.94
CA ALA A 376 30.92 -27.59 0.56
C ALA A 376 29.56 -26.90 0.42
N ARG A 377 28.54 -27.33 1.18
CA ARG A 377 27.23 -26.66 1.21
C ARG A 377 27.30 -25.33 1.97
N MET A 378 28.08 -25.25 3.05
CA MET A 378 28.32 -23.98 3.76
C MET A 378 28.94 -22.93 2.83
N ALA A 379 29.98 -23.31 2.08
CA ALA A 379 30.62 -22.43 1.09
C ALA A 379 29.67 -21.99 -0.04
N GLN A 380 28.70 -22.82 -0.43
CA GLN A 380 27.67 -22.44 -1.43
C GLN A 380 26.64 -21.43 -0.89
N LEU A 381 26.43 -21.41 0.43
CA LEU A 381 25.45 -20.54 1.09
C LEU A 381 26.07 -19.24 1.60
N GLU A 382 27.40 -19.19 1.73
CA GLU A 382 28.15 -18.01 2.13
C GLU A 382 27.83 -16.82 1.21
N GLY A 383 27.39 -15.69 1.80
CA GLY A 383 26.91 -14.53 1.05
C GLY A 383 25.53 -14.67 0.41
N HIS A 384 24.93 -15.87 0.43
CA HIS A 384 23.63 -16.20 -0.17
C HIS A 384 22.48 -16.30 0.84
N CYS A 385 22.77 -16.58 2.11
CA CYS A 385 21.78 -16.51 3.18
C CYS A 385 22.40 -16.00 4.49
N GLN A 386 21.54 -15.58 5.42
CA GLN A 386 21.96 -15.18 6.76
C GLN A 386 21.57 -16.23 7.78
N ILE A 387 20.42 -16.89 7.62
CA ILE A 387 19.88 -17.80 8.63
C ILE A 387 19.72 -19.17 7.99
N VAL A 388 20.15 -20.22 8.69
CA VAL A 388 19.95 -21.59 8.28
C VAL A 388 19.14 -22.32 9.35
N ASP A 389 18.00 -22.90 8.98
CA ASP A 389 17.27 -23.82 9.87
C ASP A 389 17.88 -25.22 9.76
N LEU A 390 18.51 -25.66 10.87
CA LEU A 390 19.13 -26.98 11.01
C LEU A 390 18.22 -27.99 11.73
N GLY A 391 16.99 -27.60 12.10
CA GLY A 391 16.09 -28.41 12.91
C GLY A 391 16.40 -28.39 14.41
N VAL A 392 16.09 -29.49 15.10
CA VAL A 392 16.19 -29.60 16.56
C VAL A 392 17.58 -30.12 16.97
N ASN A 393 18.24 -29.42 17.90
CA ASN A 393 19.54 -29.80 18.49
C ASN A 393 20.67 -30.11 17.48
N PRO A 394 21.08 -29.14 16.63
CA PRO A 394 22.21 -29.34 15.72
C PRO A 394 23.53 -29.60 16.50
N PRO A 395 24.49 -30.36 15.95
CA PRO A 395 25.78 -30.59 16.58
C PRO A 395 26.58 -29.29 16.76
N GLU A 396 27.26 -29.14 17.90
CA GLU A 396 28.09 -27.96 18.22
C GLU A 396 29.16 -27.67 17.17
N SER A 397 29.82 -28.72 16.64
CA SER A 397 30.82 -28.58 15.58
C SER A 397 30.27 -28.00 14.28
N VAL A 398 28.99 -28.23 13.97
CA VAL A 398 28.34 -27.65 12.79
C VAL A 398 28.08 -26.15 13.02
N LEU A 399 27.69 -25.79 14.25
CA LEU A 399 27.44 -24.41 14.64
C LEU A 399 28.72 -23.57 14.64
N GLU A 400 29.81 -24.10 15.19
CA GLU A 400 31.13 -23.44 15.19
C GLU A 400 31.67 -23.22 13.77
N GLU A 401 31.47 -24.20 12.88
CA GLU A 401 31.90 -24.08 11.48
C GLU A 401 31.07 -23.03 10.72
N MET A 402 29.74 -23.02 10.93
CA MET A 402 28.86 -22.00 10.33
C MET A 402 29.24 -20.57 10.75
N ALA A 403 29.62 -20.37 12.02
CA ALA A 403 30.03 -19.06 12.51
C ALA A 403 31.26 -18.51 11.76
N LYS A 404 32.19 -19.38 11.31
CA LYS A 404 33.37 -18.99 10.51
C LYS A 404 32.98 -18.45 9.12
N HIS A 405 31.85 -18.89 8.57
CA HIS A 405 31.29 -18.44 7.29
C HIS A 405 30.26 -17.29 7.47
N GLY A 406 30.08 -16.78 8.69
CA GLY A 406 29.11 -15.72 8.97
C GLY A 406 27.64 -16.14 8.83
N LEU A 407 27.35 -17.44 8.95
CA LEU A 407 25.99 -18.00 8.88
C LEU A 407 25.39 -18.10 10.29
N TYR A 408 24.15 -17.64 10.45
CA TYR A 408 23.37 -17.79 11.68
C TYR A 408 22.49 -19.04 11.61
N ALA A 409 22.14 -19.64 12.75
CA ALA A 409 21.30 -20.82 12.82
C ALA A 409 19.92 -20.49 13.43
N HIS A 410 18.84 -20.92 12.81
CA HIS A 410 17.54 -21.00 13.48
C HIS A 410 17.59 -22.19 14.43
N LEU A 411 17.57 -21.90 15.74
CA LEU A 411 17.59 -22.90 16.79
C LEU A 411 16.18 -23.12 17.31
N ARG A 412 15.73 -24.39 17.29
CA ARG A 412 14.55 -24.84 18.03
C ARG A 412 15.06 -25.54 19.30
N PRO A 413 15.38 -24.80 20.38
CA PRO A 413 15.91 -25.42 21.59
C PRO A 413 14.86 -26.35 22.17
N ASP A 414 15.16 -27.66 22.21
CA ASP A 414 14.59 -28.48 23.27
C ASP A 414 15.18 -27.95 24.59
N THR A 415 14.34 -27.91 25.62
CA THR A 415 14.46 -27.33 26.97
C THR A 415 15.78 -27.49 27.74
N LYS A 416 16.82 -28.13 27.16
CA LYS A 416 18.07 -28.54 27.80
C LYS A 416 19.30 -27.68 27.47
N LEU A 417 19.31 -26.90 26.38
CA LEU A 417 20.45 -26.04 26.01
C LEU A 417 20.17 -24.56 26.32
N PRO A 418 20.96 -23.90 27.19
CA PRO A 418 20.73 -22.51 27.56
C PRO A 418 21.00 -21.55 26.39
N LEU A 419 20.08 -20.63 26.10
CA LEU A 419 20.24 -19.56 25.10
C LEU A 419 21.58 -18.80 25.22
N LYS A 420 22.05 -18.61 26.46
CA LYS A 420 23.34 -17.97 26.79
C LYS A 420 24.56 -18.62 26.14
N HIS A 421 24.52 -19.92 25.88
CA HIS A 421 25.63 -20.62 25.24
C HIS A 421 25.76 -20.21 23.77
N TYR A 422 24.63 -20.14 23.06
CA TYR A 422 24.59 -19.72 21.65
C TYR A 422 24.94 -18.24 21.47
N GLU A 423 24.51 -17.39 22.41
CA GLU A 423 24.90 -15.98 22.46
C GLU A 423 26.43 -15.82 22.54
N ALA A 424 27.12 -16.67 23.31
CA ALA A 424 28.57 -16.58 23.52
C ALA A 424 29.40 -16.95 22.28
N VAL A 425 28.86 -17.77 21.38
CA VAL A 425 29.50 -18.13 20.10
C VAL A 425 29.01 -17.27 18.91
N GLY A 426 28.27 -16.18 19.21
CA GLY A 426 27.79 -15.24 18.18
C GLY A 426 26.58 -15.75 17.38
N ILE A 427 25.87 -16.76 17.88
CA ILE A 427 24.73 -17.37 17.20
C ILE A 427 23.45 -16.68 17.68
N GLY A 428 22.79 -16.01 16.74
CA GLY A 428 21.45 -15.50 16.95
C GLY A 428 20.37 -16.56 16.82
N PHE A 429 19.26 -16.42 17.55
CA PHE A 429 18.14 -17.37 17.51
C PHE A 429 16.84 -16.68 17.07
N LEU A 430 16.08 -17.38 16.22
CA LEU A 430 14.69 -17.08 15.90
C LEU A 430 13.78 -17.99 16.73
N THR A 431 12.65 -17.47 17.20
CA THR A 431 11.61 -18.29 17.83
C THR A 431 10.26 -18.01 17.19
N ASP A 432 9.42 -19.03 17.12
CA ASP A 432 8.01 -18.91 16.72
C ASP A 432 7.14 -18.30 17.83
#